data_AF-A0A951SVC6-F1
#
_entry.id   AF-A0A951SVC6-F1
#
_cell.length_a   1.000
_cell.length_b   1.000
_cell.length_c   1.000
_cell.angle_alpha   90.00
_cell.angle_beta   90.00
_cell.angle_gamma   90.00
#
_symmetry.space_group_name_H-M   'P 1'
#
loop_
_entity.id
_entity.type
_entity.pdbx_description
1 polymer ?
#
loop_
_entity_poly.entity_id
_entity_poly.type
_entity_poly.pdbx_seq_one_letter_code
_entity_poly.pdbx_strand_id
1 'polypeptide(L)'
;MNKQILSYLLPVSITVFVLFLFLSCSKKIEPTQESRTKYGDTAAKFCKLVTECQRQELQKTFADDIQRRTYLESKMTDQACVDTQLIAIDKNVSLFAAFQECNRVLNLIEPTDCSKQIETLHQSQSCKTALQL
;
A
#
# COMPACT_ATOMS: atom_id res chain seq x y z
N MET A 1 5.68 18.24 37.08
CA MET A 1 4.34 17.98 36.48
C MET A 1 4.20 18.78 35.20
N ASN A 2 3.83 18.06 34.13
CA ASN A 2 3.07 18.49 32.95
C ASN A 2 3.67 19.33 31.81
N LYS A 3 3.21 18.93 30.61
CA LYS A 3 3.34 19.49 29.25
C LYS A 3 4.66 19.07 28.57
N GLN A 4 4.67 18.08 27.67
CA GLN A 4 3.90 18.07 26.43
C GLN A 4 3.47 16.64 26.07
N ILE A 5 2.16 16.39 26.09
CA ILE A 5 1.56 15.38 25.22
C ILE A 5 1.64 16.00 23.83
N LEU A 6 2.76 15.76 23.14
CA LEU A 6 2.89 16.11 21.74
C LEU A 6 1.83 15.27 21.03
N SER A 7 0.75 15.93 20.64
CA SER A 7 -0.27 15.39 19.75
C SER A 7 0.46 14.81 18.55
N TYR A 8 0.61 13.48 18.54
CA TYR A 8 1.02 12.70 17.38
C TYR A 8 -0.12 12.77 16.36
N LEU A 9 -0.33 13.96 15.79
CA LEU A 9 -0.95 14.13 14.49
C LEU A 9 0.06 13.62 13.47
N LEU A 10 0.15 12.29 13.43
CA LEU A 10 0.65 11.61 12.24
C LEU A 10 -0.16 12.16 11.06
N PRO A 11 0.44 12.39 9.88
CA PRO A 11 -0.36 12.49 8.69
C PRO A 11 -1.19 11.20 8.63
N VAL A 12 -2.49 11.34 8.89
CA VAL A 12 -3.46 10.25 9.03
C VAL A 12 -3.33 9.28 7.86
N SER A 13 -2.94 9.80 6.69
CA SER A 13 -2.65 9.08 5.46
C SER A 13 -1.64 7.94 5.59
N ILE A 14 -0.47 8.11 6.24
CA ILE A 14 0.57 7.06 6.26
C ILE A 14 0.23 5.97 7.28
N THR A 15 -0.36 6.36 8.42
CA THR A 15 -0.70 5.38 9.46
C THR A 15 -1.88 4.51 9.02
N VAL A 16 -2.89 5.10 8.38
CA VAL A 16 -4.03 4.37 7.82
C VAL A 16 -3.56 3.42 6.71
N PHE A 17 -2.70 3.86 5.79
CA PHE A 17 -2.26 3.00 4.67
C PHE A 17 -1.44 1.78 5.11
N VAL A 18 -0.50 1.97 6.04
CA VAL A 18 0.28 0.85 6.62
C VAL A 18 -0.62 0.00 7.54
N LEU A 19 -1.60 0.58 8.24
CA LEU A 19 -2.59 -0.21 8.97
C LEU A 19 -3.45 -1.07 8.02
N PHE A 20 -3.92 -0.53 6.90
CA PHE A 20 -4.81 -1.24 5.97
C PHE A 20 -4.10 -2.37 5.21
N LEU A 21 -2.83 -2.19 4.85
CA LEU A 21 -2.04 -3.26 4.23
C LEU A 21 -1.71 -4.41 5.21
N PHE A 22 -1.67 -4.18 6.52
CA PHE A 22 -1.05 -5.13 7.47
C PHE A 22 -1.87 -5.49 8.71
N LEU A 23 -3.04 -4.87 8.96
CA LEU A 23 -3.96 -5.29 10.01
C LEU A 23 -4.95 -6.32 9.48
N SER A 24 -4.54 -7.58 9.49
CA SER A 24 -5.49 -8.69 9.57
C SER A 24 -5.04 -9.63 10.68
N CYS A 25 -5.27 -9.21 11.93
CA CYS A 25 -5.24 -10.09 13.10
C CYS A 25 -6.58 -10.85 13.17
N SER A 26 -6.76 -11.79 12.26
CA SER A 26 -7.86 -12.76 12.18
C SER A 26 -7.42 -13.78 11.15
N LYS A 27 -7.55 -15.09 11.44
CA LYS A 27 -7.18 -16.26 10.60
C LYS A 27 -6.61 -15.87 9.23
N LYS A 28 -5.29 -16.03 9.02
CA LYS A 28 -4.60 -15.71 7.77
C LYS A 28 -5.44 -16.21 6.58
N ILE A 29 -6.20 -15.30 5.96
CA ILE A 29 -6.96 -15.61 4.77
C ILE A 29 -5.89 -15.62 3.69
N GLU A 30 -5.69 -16.76 3.05
CA GLU A 30 -4.79 -16.85 1.91
C GLU A 30 -5.60 -16.67 0.62
N PRO A 31 -5.05 -15.97 -0.40
CA PRO A 31 -5.71 -15.89 -1.69
C PRO A 31 -5.77 -17.27 -2.35
N THR A 32 -6.80 -17.46 -3.17
CA THR A 32 -7.01 -18.72 -3.87
C THR A 32 -5.90 -19.01 -4.89
N GLN A 33 -5.66 -20.29 -5.20
CA GLN A 33 -4.68 -20.64 -6.25
C GLN A 33 -5.10 -20.06 -7.61
N GLU A 34 -6.41 -20.00 -7.89
CA GLU A 34 -6.94 -19.39 -9.12
C GLU A 34 -6.59 -17.90 -9.20
N SER A 35 -6.75 -17.14 -8.11
CA SER A 35 -6.43 -15.71 -8.12
C SER A 35 -4.94 -15.44 -8.24
N ARG A 36 -4.10 -16.26 -7.60
CA ARG A 36 -2.64 -16.22 -7.80
C ARG A 36 -2.28 -16.40 -9.28
N THR A 37 -2.85 -17.39 -9.96
CA THR A 37 -2.58 -17.64 -11.38
C THR A 37 -3.13 -16.54 -12.29
N LYS A 38 -4.33 -16.04 -12.02
CA LYS A 38 -5.05 -15.14 -12.93
C LYS A 38 -4.67 -13.66 -12.75
N TYR A 39 -4.41 -13.24 -11.51
CA TYR A 39 -4.21 -11.84 -11.16
C TYR A 39 -2.84 -11.54 -10.54
N GLY A 40 -2.06 -12.57 -10.19
CA GLY A 40 -0.79 -12.47 -9.47
C GLY A 40 0.20 -11.51 -10.11
N ASP A 41 0.42 -11.61 -11.43
CA ASP A 41 1.37 -10.73 -12.14
C ASP A 41 0.96 -9.26 -12.10
N THR A 42 -0.35 -8.99 -12.20
CA THR A 42 -0.87 -7.61 -12.17
C THR A 42 -0.78 -7.04 -10.76
N ALA A 43 -1.12 -7.85 -9.75
CA ALA A 43 -0.97 -7.49 -8.34
C ALA A 43 0.49 -7.25 -7.97
N ALA A 44 1.42 -8.08 -8.44
CA ALA A 44 2.85 -7.92 -8.19
C ALA A 44 3.41 -6.63 -8.80
N LYS A 45 3.05 -6.32 -10.04
CA LYS A 45 3.45 -5.05 -10.69
C LYS A 45 2.94 -3.84 -9.91
N PHE A 46 1.67 -3.88 -9.50
CA PHE A 46 1.06 -2.84 -8.68
C PHE A 46 1.79 -2.66 -7.35
N CYS A 47 1.97 -3.77 -6.63
CA CYS A 47 2.60 -3.75 -5.33
C CYS A 47 4.03 -3.25 -5.37
N LYS A 48 4.83 -3.62 -6.39
CA LYS A 48 6.19 -3.11 -6.55
C LYS A 48 6.23 -1.58 -6.65
N LEU A 49 5.32 -0.99 -7.43
CA LEU A 49 5.25 0.48 -7.61
C LEU A 49 4.85 1.16 -6.28
N VAL A 50 3.89 0.59 -5.57
CA VAL A 50 3.37 1.18 -4.33
C VAL A 50 4.37 1.02 -3.17
N THR A 51 4.90 -0.18 -2.94
CA THR A 51 5.73 -0.47 -1.75
C THR A 51 7.06 0.27 -1.79
N GLU A 52 7.67 0.42 -2.96
CA GLU A 52 8.93 1.15 -3.13
C GLU A 52 8.77 2.63 -2.75
N CYS A 53 7.77 3.31 -3.34
CA CYS A 53 7.54 4.72 -3.06
C CYS A 53 7.07 4.96 -1.63
N GLN A 54 6.25 4.08 -1.07
CA GLN A 54 5.88 4.17 0.33
C GLN A 54 7.07 3.97 1.28
N ARG A 55 8.02 3.09 0.95
CA ARG A 55 9.21 2.89 1.77
C ARG A 55 10.06 4.16 1.80
N GLN A 56 10.23 4.82 0.65
CA GLN A 56 10.92 6.11 0.58
C GLN A 56 10.21 7.20 1.41
N GLU A 57 8.87 7.26 1.34
CA GLU A 57 8.10 8.24 2.12
C GLU A 57 8.16 7.97 3.63
N LEU A 58 8.19 6.70 4.00
CA LEU A 58 8.35 6.28 5.39
C LEU A 58 9.74 6.66 5.93
N GLN A 59 10.78 6.50 5.12
CA GLN A 59 12.14 6.95 5.45
C GLN A 59 12.22 8.46 5.68
N LYS A 60 11.53 9.26 4.87
CA LYS A 60 11.45 10.72 5.05
C LYS A 60 10.65 11.10 6.29
N THR A 61 9.48 10.50 6.47
CA THR A 61 8.54 10.84 7.55
C THR A 61 9.08 10.44 8.93
N PHE A 62 9.74 9.28 9.01
CA PHE A 62 10.31 8.74 10.23
C PHE A 62 11.85 8.74 10.17
N ALA A 63 12.42 9.85 9.66
CA ALA A 63 13.87 10.03 9.61
C ALA A 63 14.50 9.88 11.00
N ASP A 64 13.87 10.49 12.01
CA ASP A 64 14.34 10.57 13.39
C ASP A 64 13.82 9.43 14.30
N ASP A 65 12.79 8.69 13.88
CA ASP A 65 12.21 7.56 14.63
C ASP A 65 12.60 6.22 13.97
N ILE A 66 13.87 5.85 14.14
CA ILE A 66 14.47 4.67 13.51
C ILE A 66 13.77 3.38 13.94
N GLN A 67 13.39 3.26 15.21
CA GLN A 67 12.74 2.05 15.72
C GLN A 67 11.39 1.83 15.06
N ARG A 68 10.57 2.88 14.98
CA ARG A 68 9.27 2.81 14.33
C ARG A 68 9.39 2.61 12.83
N ARG A 69 10.32 3.32 12.17
CA ARG A 69 10.62 3.12 10.75
C ARG A 69 10.93 1.66 10.46
N THR A 70 11.90 1.09 11.19
CA THR A 70 12.36 -0.29 11.00
C THR A 70 11.21 -1.28 11.18
N TYR A 71 10.36 -1.07 12.21
CA TYR A 71 9.18 -1.88 12.41
C TYR A 71 8.22 -1.82 11.21
N LEU A 72 7.86 -0.63 10.73
CA LEU A 72 6.91 -0.47 9.63
C LEU A 72 7.50 -1.01 8.31
N GLU A 73 8.78 -0.74 8.01
CA GLU A 73 9.48 -1.30 6.85
C GLU A 73 9.47 -2.84 6.87
N SER A 74 9.65 -3.46 8.04
CA SER A 74 9.59 -4.92 8.18
C SER A 74 8.22 -5.52 7.87
N LYS A 75 7.15 -4.71 7.96
CA LYS A 75 5.80 -5.13 7.59
C LYS A 75 5.52 -4.90 6.10
N MET A 76 6.17 -3.92 5.50
CA MET A 76 6.03 -3.55 4.09
C MET A 76 6.78 -4.48 3.15
N THR A 77 6.27 -5.71 3.02
CA THR A 77 6.76 -6.69 2.04
C THR A 77 5.89 -6.68 0.79
N ASP A 78 6.52 -6.87 -0.37
CA ASP A 78 5.82 -6.97 -1.65
C ASP A 78 4.81 -8.14 -1.63
N GLN A 79 5.19 -9.26 -1.01
CA GLN A 79 4.34 -10.44 -0.85
C GLN A 79 3.08 -10.13 -0.02
N ALA A 80 3.22 -9.42 1.10
CA ALA A 80 2.05 -9.05 1.91
C ALA A 80 1.12 -8.09 1.16
N CYS A 81 1.66 -7.18 0.36
CA CYS A 81 0.84 -6.36 -0.53
C CYS A 81 0.11 -7.26 -1.55
N VAL A 82 0.83 -8.15 -2.26
CA VAL A 82 0.24 -9.02 -3.28
C VAL A 82 -0.88 -9.88 -2.70
N ASP A 83 -0.63 -10.56 -1.57
CA ASP A 83 -1.65 -11.38 -0.93
C ASP A 83 -2.87 -10.55 -0.54
N THR A 84 -2.68 -9.34 0.00
CA THR A 84 -3.78 -8.43 0.34
C THR A 84 -4.61 -8.07 -0.88
N GLN A 85 -3.97 -7.72 -2.01
CA GLN A 85 -4.71 -7.37 -3.23
C GLN A 85 -5.44 -8.57 -3.82
N LEU A 86 -4.82 -9.75 -3.81
CA LEU A 86 -5.46 -10.97 -4.30
C LEU A 86 -6.67 -11.36 -3.46
N ILE A 87 -6.59 -11.24 -2.13
CA ILE A 87 -7.72 -11.45 -1.22
C ILE A 87 -8.84 -10.44 -1.50
N ALA A 88 -8.51 -9.17 -1.78
CA ALA A 88 -9.49 -8.16 -2.14
C ALA A 88 -10.20 -8.50 -3.46
N ILE A 89 -9.45 -8.94 -4.48
CA ILE A 89 -10.00 -9.37 -5.77
C ILE A 89 -10.86 -10.63 -5.62
N ASP A 90 -10.45 -11.60 -4.80
CA ASP A 90 -11.23 -12.80 -4.50
C ASP A 90 -12.58 -12.45 -3.86
N LYS A 91 -12.61 -11.43 -2.99
CA LYS A 91 -13.84 -10.92 -2.37
C LYS A 91 -14.69 -10.09 -3.33
N ASN A 92 -14.07 -9.38 -4.26
CA ASN A 92 -14.75 -8.57 -5.25
C ASN A 92 -13.94 -8.47 -6.56
N VAL A 93 -14.31 -9.30 -7.53
CA VAL A 93 -13.63 -9.38 -8.83
C VAL A 93 -13.71 -8.06 -9.60
N SER A 94 -14.70 -7.20 -9.33
CA SER A 94 -14.82 -5.90 -10.00
C SER A 94 -13.64 -4.96 -9.68
N LEU A 95 -12.91 -5.20 -8.60
CA LEU A 95 -11.71 -4.44 -8.24
C LEU A 95 -10.56 -4.66 -9.22
N PHE A 96 -10.53 -5.78 -9.93
CA PHE A 96 -9.44 -6.09 -10.87
C PHE A 96 -9.28 -5.04 -11.96
N ALA A 97 -10.39 -4.53 -12.51
CA ALA A 97 -10.35 -3.46 -13.51
C ALA A 97 -9.72 -2.18 -12.95
N ALA A 98 -9.98 -1.87 -11.68
CA ALA A 98 -9.37 -0.72 -10.99
C ALA A 98 -7.86 -0.93 -10.79
N PHE A 99 -7.40 -2.13 -10.47
CA PHE A 99 -5.96 -2.45 -10.40
C PHE A 99 -5.27 -2.28 -11.75
N GLN A 100 -5.87 -2.79 -12.83
CA GLN A 100 -5.31 -2.66 -14.17
C GLN A 100 -5.18 -1.20 -14.58
N GLU A 101 -6.23 -0.41 -14.33
CA GLU A 101 -6.23 1.00 -14.69
C GLU A 101 -5.27 1.81 -13.80
N CYS A 102 -5.22 1.54 -12.49
CA CYS A 102 -4.25 2.21 -11.63
C CYS A 102 -2.80 1.87 -12.03
N ASN A 103 -2.51 0.60 -12.33
CA ASN A 103 -1.22 0.19 -12.89
C ASN A 103 -0.87 0.97 -14.15
N ARG A 104 -1.82 1.09 -15.08
CA ARG A 104 -1.61 1.84 -16.32
C ARG A 104 -1.23 3.29 -16.02
N VAL A 105 -1.97 3.95 -15.13
CA VAL A 105 -1.71 5.34 -14.75
C VAL A 105 -0.36 5.51 -14.05
N LEU A 106 -0.01 4.62 -13.10
CA LEU A 106 1.27 4.69 -12.39
C LEU A 106 2.47 4.47 -13.31
N ASN A 107 2.34 3.59 -14.32
CA ASN A 107 3.40 3.37 -15.31
C ASN A 107 3.61 4.55 -16.27
N LEU A 108 2.71 5.54 -16.30
CA LEU A 108 2.93 6.80 -17.05
C LEU A 108 3.81 7.78 -16.27
N ILE A 109 4.09 7.50 -15.01
CA ILE A 109 4.93 8.32 -14.14
C ILE A 109 6.32 7.69 -14.12
N GLU A 110 7.36 8.53 -14.12
CA GLU A 110 8.72 8.02 -13.99
C GLU A 110 8.85 7.20 -12.70
N PRO A 111 9.44 5.99 -12.74
CA PRO A 111 9.58 5.13 -11.56
C PRO A 111 10.26 5.81 -10.37
N THR A 112 11.13 6.78 -10.64
CA THR A 112 11.89 7.54 -9.64
C THR A 112 11.12 8.70 -9.02
N ASP A 113 10.00 9.13 -9.61
CA ASP A 113 9.18 10.23 -9.08
C ASP A 113 8.12 9.72 -8.09
N CYS A 114 8.59 9.28 -6.93
CA CYS A 114 7.72 8.72 -5.91
C CYS A 114 6.73 9.73 -5.31
N SER A 115 7.04 11.03 -5.32
CA SER A 115 6.10 12.06 -4.89
C SER A 115 4.85 12.04 -5.77
N LYS A 116 5.06 12.04 -7.09
CA LYS A 116 3.97 12.05 -8.06
C LYS A 116 3.20 10.73 -8.11
N GLN A 117 3.88 9.60 -7.92
CA GLN A 117 3.20 8.31 -7.79
C GLN A 117 2.29 8.26 -6.56
N ILE A 118 2.78 8.67 -5.38
CA ILE A 118 1.96 8.72 -4.15
C ILE A 118 0.78 9.68 -4.31
N GLU A 119 1.02 10.86 -4.89
CA GLU A 119 -0.04 11.82 -5.18
C GLU A 119 -1.11 11.19 -6.09
N THR A 120 -0.69 10.48 -7.14
CA THR A 120 -1.58 9.78 -8.06
C THR A 120 -2.38 8.68 -7.37
N LEU A 121 -1.77 7.92 -6.46
CA LEU A 121 -2.48 6.92 -5.66
C LEU A 121 -3.62 7.54 -4.85
N HIS A 122 -3.40 8.76 -4.33
CA HIS A 122 -4.37 9.49 -3.52
C HIS A 122 -5.36 10.34 -4.30
N GLN A 123 -5.14 10.60 -5.59
CA GLN A 123 -6.01 11.45 -6.40
C GLN A 123 -6.81 10.65 -7.45
N SER A 124 -6.22 9.61 -8.04
CA SER A 124 -6.87 8.80 -9.08
C SER A 124 -7.96 7.92 -8.49
N GLN A 125 -9.18 8.01 -9.05
CA GLN A 125 -10.32 7.21 -8.60
C GLN A 125 -10.07 5.70 -8.77
N SER A 126 -9.39 5.29 -9.84
CA SER A 126 -9.03 3.88 -10.05
C SER A 126 -8.06 3.40 -8.99
N CYS A 127 -7.09 4.22 -8.60
CA CYS A 127 -6.13 3.89 -7.55
C CYS A 127 -6.75 3.85 -6.16
N LYS A 128 -7.63 4.80 -5.82
CA LYS A 128 -8.41 4.75 -4.57
C LYS A 128 -9.25 3.48 -4.49
N THR A 129 -9.94 3.15 -5.59
CA THR A 129 -10.77 1.93 -5.66
C THR A 129 -9.92 0.67 -5.53
N ALA A 130 -8.76 0.61 -6.20
CA ALA A 130 -7.82 -0.50 -6.11
C ALA A 130 -7.26 -0.67 -4.68
N LEU A 131 -6.93 0.44 -4.02
CA LEU A 131 -6.39 0.45 -2.66
C LEU A 131 -7.46 0.39 -1.56
N GLN A 132 -8.74 0.50 -1.93
CA GLN A 132 -9.87 0.59 -1.01
C GLN A 132 -9.74 1.77 -0.02
N LEU A 133 -9.27 2.92 -0.50
CA LEU A 133 -9.16 4.21 0.22
C LEU A 133 -10.39 5.10 -0.01
#